data_AF-A0A6J3GGT5-F1
#
_entry.id   AF-A0A6J3GGT5-F1
#
_cell.length_a   1.000
_cell.length_b   1.000
_cell.length_c   1.000
_cell.angle_alpha   90.00
_cell.angle_beta   90.00
_cell.angle_gamma   90.00
#
_symmetry.space_group_name_H-M   'P 1'
#
loop_
_entity.id
_entity.type
_entity.pdbx_description
1 polymer ?
#
loop_
_entity_poly.entity_id
_entity_poly.type
_entity_poly.pdbx_seq_one_letter_code
_entity_poly.pdbx_strand_id
1 'polypeptide(L)'
;MARCACHTGYQLSEDKNTCNGIELEIVNSCEKNNGGCSHHSEHTIGALCCSCNHGYQLDSDEKTCIDLDECENGETCYAQLCISYLGGYKCSCQEGFQMRMSVWMSV
;
A
#
# COMPACT_ATOMS: atom_id res chain seq x y z
N MET A 1 29.38 21.38 -39.12
CA MET A 1 29.55 19.94 -38.86
C MET A 1 28.35 19.50 -38.04
N ALA A 2 27.47 18.66 -38.59
CA ALA A 2 26.29 18.16 -37.86
C ALA A 2 26.67 16.91 -37.07
N ARG A 3 26.19 16.79 -35.83
CA ARG A 3 26.36 15.61 -34.98
C ARG A 3 24.99 15.05 -34.67
N CYS A 4 24.80 13.75 -34.85
CA CYS A 4 23.57 13.06 -34.49
C CYS A 4 23.42 13.02 -32.97
N ALA A 5 22.22 13.29 -32.48
CA ALA A 5 21.84 13.16 -31.07
C ALA A 5 20.51 12.39 -31.00
N CYS A 6 20.36 11.54 -30.00
CA CYS A 6 19.14 10.75 -29.81
C CYS A 6 18.17 11.46 -28.86
N HIS A 7 16.87 11.16 -29.00
CA HIS A 7 15.83 11.59 -28.07
C HIS A 7 15.95 10.87 -26.72
N THR A 8 15.34 11.43 -25.67
CA THR A 8 15.27 10.83 -24.33
C THR A 8 14.75 9.39 -24.41
N GLY A 9 15.44 8.45 -23.74
CA GLY A 9 15.12 7.03 -23.81
C GLY A 9 15.86 6.26 -24.91
N TYR A 10 16.80 6.90 -25.63
CA TYR A 10 17.59 6.26 -26.68
C TYR A 10 19.09 6.57 -26.56
N GLN A 11 19.95 5.58 -26.84
CA GLN A 11 21.40 5.70 -26.87
C GLN A 11 21.93 5.53 -28.30
N LEU A 12 22.89 6.39 -28.70
CA LEU A 12 23.51 6.32 -30.03
C LEU A 12 24.39 5.07 -30.14
N SER A 13 24.13 4.25 -31.15
CA SER A 13 24.87 3.04 -31.50
C SER A 13 26.29 3.35 -31.98
N GLU A 14 27.14 2.33 -32.04
CA GLU A 14 28.54 2.43 -32.52
C GLU A 14 28.65 2.93 -33.96
N ASP A 15 27.62 2.73 -34.77
CA ASP A 15 27.50 3.23 -36.15
C ASP A 15 27.26 4.76 -36.23
N LYS A 16 27.06 5.42 -35.08
CA LYS A 16 26.83 6.87 -34.91
C LYS A 16 25.60 7.43 -35.62
N ASN A 17 24.72 6.56 -36.11
CA ASN A 17 23.53 6.95 -36.88
C ASN A 17 22.25 6.24 -36.39
N THR A 18 22.37 5.12 -35.68
CA THR A 18 21.24 4.38 -35.14
C THR A 18 21.07 4.71 -33.66
N CYS A 19 19.85 5.04 -33.24
CA CYS A 19 19.50 5.25 -31.85
C CYS A 19 18.80 3.99 -31.32
N ASN A 20 19.46 3.26 -30.43
CA ASN A 20 18.90 2.08 -29.79
C ASN A 20 18.08 2.52 -28.57
N GLY A 21 16.91 1.93 -28.38
CA GLY A 21 16.12 2.16 -27.17
C GLY A 21 16.96 1.79 -25.95
N ILE A 22 17.03 2.68 -24.97
CA ILE A 22 17.47 2.31 -23.64
C ILE A 22 16.29 1.49 -23.11
N GLU A 23 16.42 0.16 -23.12
CA GLU A 23 15.50 -0.69 -22.38
C GLU A 23 15.70 -0.31 -20.91
N LEU A 24 14.93 0.67 -20.45
CA LEU A 24 14.71 0.89 -19.04
C LEU A 24 14.08 -0.42 -18.59
N GLU A 25 14.91 -1.35 -18.12
CA GLU A 25 14.43 -2.51 -17.41
C GLU A 25 13.53 -1.95 -16.32
N ILE A 26 12.21 -2.05 -16.54
CA ILE A 26 11.24 -1.93 -15.47
C ILE A 26 11.48 -3.19 -14.67
N VAL A 27 12.50 -3.15 -13.81
CA VAL A 27 12.72 -4.18 -12.83
C VAL A 27 11.49 -4.09 -11.95
N ASN A 28 10.53 -4.98 -12.20
CA ASN A 28 9.34 -5.13 -11.38
C ASN A 28 9.77 -5.73 -10.05
N SER A 29 10.36 -4.90 -9.18
CA SER A 29 10.79 -5.33 -7.86
C SER A 29 9.67 -6.06 -7.11
N CYS A 30 8.40 -5.78 -7.43
CA CYS A 30 7.21 -6.44 -6.90
C CYS A 30 7.15 -7.96 -7.16
N GLU A 31 7.65 -8.50 -8.28
CA GLU A 31 7.56 -9.93 -8.60
C GLU A 31 8.59 -10.79 -7.86
N LYS A 32 9.69 -10.18 -7.40
CA LYS A 32 10.75 -10.90 -6.69
C LYS A 32 10.53 -10.82 -5.18
N ASN A 33 10.53 -11.98 -4.53
CA ASN A 33 10.47 -12.07 -3.07
C ASN A 33 9.30 -11.27 -2.45
N ASN A 34 8.10 -11.36 -3.05
CA ASN A 34 6.91 -10.61 -2.63
C ASN A 34 7.13 -9.09 -2.60
N GLY A 35 7.97 -8.52 -3.46
CA GLY A 35 8.32 -7.08 -3.40
C GLY A 35 9.09 -6.66 -2.14
N GLY A 36 9.45 -7.60 -1.26
CA GLY A 36 9.88 -7.32 0.10
C GLY A 36 8.75 -6.89 1.04
N CYS A 37 7.48 -7.08 0.65
CA CYS A 37 6.30 -6.72 1.42
C CYS A 37 6.04 -7.72 2.55
N SER A 38 5.55 -7.24 3.70
CA SER A 38 5.21 -8.10 4.84
C SER A 38 3.94 -8.92 4.62
N HIS A 39 2.98 -8.40 3.84
CA HIS A 39 1.74 -9.09 3.50
C HIS A 39 1.64 -9.37 2.00
N HIS A 40 1.15 -8.42 1.20
CA HIS A 40 0.86 -8.64 -0.23
C HIS A 40 1.69 -7.69 -1.08
N SER A 41 2.17 -8.23 -2.20
CA SER A 41 2.66 -7.45 -3.32
C SER A 41 1.60 -7.38 -4.41
N GLU A 42 1.45 -6.19 -4.98
CA GLU A 42 0.59 -5.91 -6.12
C GLU A 42 1.45 -5.40 -7.27
N HIS A 43 1.07 -5.77 -8.50
CA HIS A 43 1.73 -5.26 -9.69
C HIS A 43 1.32 -3.81 -9.92
N THR A 44 2.08 -2.90 -9.37
CA THR A 44 1.92 -1.47 -9.61
C THR A 44 3.04 -1.00 -10.54
N ILE A 45 2.68 -0.36 -11.65
CA ILE A 45 3.64 0.32 -12.51
C ILE A 45 4.07 1.61 -11.76
N GLY A 46 5.13 1.54 -10.95
CA GLY A 46 5.56 2.66 -10.10
C GLY A 46 6.45 2.23 -8.92
N ALA A 47 6.56 3.09 -7.90
CA ALA A 47 7.41 2.88 -6.72
C ALA A 47 6.75 2.05 -5.59
N LEU A 48 5.42 1.99 -5.53
CA LEU A 48 4.69 1.35 -4.44
C LEU A 48 4.14 -0.02 -4.83
N CYS A 49 4.77 -1.09 -4.36
CA CYS A 49 4.39 -2.48 -4.66
C CYS A 49 3.54 -3.14 -3.56
N CYS A 50 3.47 -2.60 -2.35
CA CYS A 50 2.98 -3.34 -1.18
C CYS A 50 1.60 -2.90 -0.72
N SER A 51 0.77 -3.86 -0.30
CA SER A 51 -0.54 -3.64 0.30
C SER A 51 -0.72 -4.48 1.57
N CYS A 52 -1.62 -4.02 2.44
CA CYS A 52 -1.82 -4.55 3.78
C CYS A 52 -3.20 -5.19 3.99
N ASN A 53 -3.28 -6.14 4.93
CA ASN A 53 -4.53 -6.81 5.27
C ASN A 53 -5.49 -5.81 5.92
N HIS A 54 -6.78 -6.14 5.96
CA HIS A 54 -7.73 -5.35 6.73
C HIS A 54 -7.28 -5.24 8.20
N GLY A 55 -7.37 -4.05 8.79
CA GLY A 55 -6.85 -3.76 10.13
C GLY A 55 -5.36 -3.42 10.17
N TYR A 56 -4.68 -3.30 9.02
CA TYR A 56 -3.27 -2.93 8.94
C TYR A 56 -3.05 -1.78 7.97
N GLN A 57 -2.03 -0.96 8.23
CA GLN A 57 -1.57 0.11 7.36
C GLN A 57 -0.10 -0.05 6.98
N LEU A 58 0.29 0.51 5.83
CA LEU A 58 1.66 0.46 5.36
C LEU A 58 2.52 1.47 6.14
N ASP A 59 3.66 1.02 6.65
CA ASP A 59 4.63 1.84 7.36
C ASP A 59 5.42 2.73 6.36
N SER A 60 6.17 3.67 6.92
CA SER A 60 7.04 4.62 6.23
C SER A 60 8.11 3.99 5.33
N ASP A 61 8.41 2.70 5.50
CA ASP A 61 9.31 1.93 4.64
C ASP A 61 8.64 1.40 3.35
N GLU A 62 7.34 1.66 3.19
CA GLU A 62 6.49 1.24 2.07
C GLU A 62 6.41 -0.28 1.87
N LYS A 63 6.76 -1.06 2.90
CA LYS A 63 6.88 -2.53 2.82
C LYS A 63 6.28 -3.27 4.00
N THR A 64 6.39 -2.69 5.19
CA THR A 64 5.94 -3.30 6.43
C THR A 64 4.52 -2.87 6.72
N CYS A 65 3.66 -3.83 7.06
CA CYS A 65 2.31 -3.58 7.50
C CYS A 65 2.27 -3.59 9.02
N ILE A 66 1.89 -2.45 9.60
CA ILE A 66 1.70 -2.29 11.04
C ILE A 66 0.20 -2.32 11.36
N ASP A 67 -0.12 -2.84 12.53
CA ASP A 67 -1.48 -2.89 13.04
C ASP A 67 -2.04 -1.48 13.14
N LEU A 68 -3.23 -1.26 12.60
CA LEU A 68 -3.91 0.02 12.72
C LEU A 68 -4.62 0.03 14.07
N ASP A 69 -4.25 0.94 14.97
CA ASP A 69 -4.99 1.08 16.22
C ASP A 69 -6.28 1.85 15.97
N GLU A 70 -7.37 1.13 15.68
CA GLU A 70 -8.65 1.78 15.42
C GLU A 70 -9.23 2.46 16.67
N CYS A 71 -8.71 2.21 17.87
CA CYS A 71 -9.13 2.90 19.09
C CYS A 71 -8.51 4.29 19.25
N GLU A 72 -7.42 4.62 18.53
CA GLU A 72 -6.73 5.90 18.66
C GLU A 72 -7.55 7.06 18.07
N ASN A 73 -8.24 6.83 16.95
CA ASN A 73 -9.00 7.87 16.26
C ASN A 73 -10.36 8.20 16.91
N GLY A 74 -10.84 7.43 17.89
CA GLY A 74 -12.07 7.71 18.66
C GLY A 74 -13.39 7.66 17.87
N GLU A 75 -13.37 7.59 16.54
CA GLU A 75 -14.55 7.52 15.67
C GLU A 75 -15.08 6.08 15.48
N THR A 76 -14.31 5.09 15.90
CA THR A 76 -14.52 3.68 15.54
C THR A 76 -15.52 2.95 16.45
N CYS A 77 -15.57 3.35 17.73
CA CYS A 77 -16.53 2.84 18.69
C CYS A 77 -17.38 3.98 19.26
N TYR A 78 -18.69 3.94 19.04
CA TYR A 78 -19.68 4.72 19.83
C TYR A 78 -19.91 4.12 21.23
N ALA A 79 -19.13 3.09 21.59
CA ALA A 79 -19.19 2.39 22.87
C ALA A 79 -18.24 3.03 23.88
N GLN A 80 -18.41 2.68 25.16
CA GLN A 80 -17.60 3.21 26.27
C GLN A 80 -16.20 2.60 26.35
N LEU A 81 -16.02 1.38 25.81
CA LEU A 81 -14.75 0.66 25.80
C LEU A 81 -14.41 0.26 24.36
N CYS A 82 -13.19 0.57 23.95
CA CYS A 82 -12.56 0.09 22.73
C CYS A 82 -11.31 -0.72 23.10
N ILE A 83 -11.16 -1.91 22.53
CA ILE A 83 -10.00 -2.78 22.74
C ILE A 83 -9.46 -3.13 21.37
N SER A 84 -8.30 -2.58 21.01
CA SER A 84 -7.56 -2.96 19.81
C SER A 84 -6.78 -4.26 20.04
N TYR A 85 -6.63 -5.04 18.99
CA TYR A 85 -5.85 -6.26 18.94
C TYR A 85 -5.34 -6.49 17.52
N LEU A 86 -4.38 -7.41 17.34
CA LEU A 86 -3.80 -7.64 16.02
C LEU A 86 -4.86 -7.99 14.96
N GLY A 87 -5.00 -7.12 13.96
CA GLY A 87 -5.93 -7.24 12.84
C GLY A 87 -7.35 -6.72 13.10
N GLY A 88 -7.59 -6.00 14.20
CA GLY A 88 -8.83 -5.26 14.39
C GLY A 88 -9.14 -4.86 15.83
N TYR A 89 -10.42 -4.58 16.08
CA TYR A 89 -10.84 -4.02 17.36
C TYR A 89 -12.18 -4.60 17.83
N LYS A 90 -12.43 -4.50 19.13
CA LYS A 90 -13.70 -4.85 19.74
C LYS A 90 -14.23 -3.68 20.56
N CYS A 91 -15.45 -3.26 20.24
CA CYS A 91 -16.22 -2.36 21.08
C CYS A 91 -16.97 -3.14 22.16
N SER A 92 -16.98 -2.63 23.39
CA SER A 92 -17.83 -3.13 24.47
C SER A 92 -18.45 -1.98 25.26
N CYS A 93 -19.57 -2.24 25.90
CA CYS A 93 -20.12 -1.35 26.92
C CYS A 93 -19.60 -1.77 28.30
N GLN A 94 -19.63 -0.85 29.27
CA GLN A 94 -19.39 -1.17 30.67
C GLN A 94 -20.49 -2.11 31.19
N GLU A 95 -20.20 -2.78 32.31
CA GLU A 95 -21.15 -3.67 32.96
C GLU A 95 -22.49 -2.95 33.24
N GLY A 96 -23.59 -3.60 32.86
CA GLY A 96 -24.94 -3.02 32.97
C GLY A 96 -25.41 -2.20 31.76
N PHE A 97 -24.55 -1.96 30.76
CA PHE A 97 -24.90 -1.27 29.52
C PHE A 97 -24.89 -2.24 28.33
N GLN A 98 -25.77 -1.99 27.36
CA GLN A 98 -25.84 -2.76 26.12
C GLN A 98 -25.60 -1.85 24.93
N MET A 99 -24.89 -2.39 23.92
CA MET A 99 -24.72 -1.73 22.64
C MET A 99 -26.12 -1.50 22.06
N ARG A 100 -26.52 -0.24 21.91
CA ARG A 100 -27.74 0.08 21.18
C ARG A 100 -27.41 -0.14 19.71
N MET A 101 -27.75 -1.31 19.20
CA MET A 101 -27.68 -1.62 17.78
C MET A 101 -28.57 -0.59 17.08
N SER A 102 -27.97 0.44 16.49
CA SER A 102 -28.66 1.28 15.51
C SER A 102 -28.91 0.38 14.33
N VAL A 103 -29.99 -0.40 14.40
CA VAL A 103 -30.43 -1.21 13.30
C VAL A 103 -30.68 -0.23 12.17
N TRP A 104 -29.90 -0.34 11.09
CA TRP A 104 -30.36 0.10 9.78
C TRP A 104 -31.51 -0.82 9.38
N MET A 105 -32.64 -0.69 10.08
CA MET A 105 -33.93 -1.13 9.61
C MET A 105 -34.36 -0.04 8.65
N SER A 106 -33.97 -0.19 7.39
CA SER A 106 -34.80 0.33 6.31
C SER A 106 -36.16 -0.35 6.47
N VAL A 107 -37.16 0.44 6.87
CA VAL A 107 -38.58 0.11 6.70
C VAL A 107 -38.89 0.09 5.21
#